data_AF-A0A391NXE5-F1
#
_entry.id   AF-A0A391NXE5-F1
#
_cell.length_a   1.000
_cell.length_b   1.000
_cell.length_c   1.000
_cell.angle_alpha   90.00
_cell.angle_beta   90.00
_cell.angle_gamma   90.00
#
_symmetry.space_group_name_H-M   'P 1'
#
loop_
_entity.id
_entity.type
_entity.pdbx_description
1 polymer ?
#
loop_
_entity_poly.entity_id
_entity_poly.type
_entity_poly.pdbx_seq_one_letter_code
_entity_poly.pdbx_strand_id
1 'polypeptide(L)'
;GNEFRLFSFSAAGVPTLLHVSPTLPVSWQLVDVKISPEAASALGNATSIAWGYDTNGYAVAAVTETGHTTHILRLDPSAASITLLCHLPSPVTHTVARVTCCDKRVLLSNVSGSEVTVVSTDTGSTQECSVKGTIHSICPVGTVVHDGNNLHVSVRDGTCVCVCPSAMDHCVRGTSLLWVSRDRGGAKTTLSSLDLSPLRSTPQLALGSDAVPSIPLFPWVCEREGSPATIRCPLSSGCIDITLG
;
A
#
# COMPACT_ATOMS: atom_id res chain seq x y z
N GLY A 1 5.19 9.21 24.28
CA GLY A 1 6.58 8.85 24.55
C GLY A 1 7.13 8.16 23.33
N ASN A 2 8.35 8.48 22.90
CA ASN A 2 8.97 7.95 21.68
C ASN A 2 9.45 6.50 21.91
N GLU A 3 8.51 5.58 22.06
CA GLU A 3 8.79 4.14 22.05
C GLU A 3 8.90 3.67 20.59
N PHE A 4 9.99 2.98 20.26
CA PHE A 4 10.16 2.35 18.96
C PHE A 4 10.05 0.84 19.14
N ARG A 5 9.24 0.20 18.30
CA ARG A 5 9.03 -1.25 18.31
C ARG A 5 9.37 -1.78 16.92
N LEU A 6 10.29 -2.73 16.87
CA LEU A 6 10.79 -3.33 15.63
C LEU A 6 10.53 -4.84 15.67
N PHE A 7 9.79 -5.35 14.70
CA PHE A 7 9.73 -6.80 14.48
C PHE A 7 10.95 -7.24 13.67
N SER A 8 11.60 -8.31 14.11
CA SER A 8 12.68 -8.98 13.42
C SER A 8 12.32 -10.46 13.26
N PHE A 9 12.57 -11.00 12.08
CA PHE A 9 12.46 -12.43 11.83
C PHE A 9 13.87 -12.97 11.65
N SER A 10 14.27 -13.91 12.50
CA SER A 10 15.54 -14.61 12.32
C SER A 10 15.48 -15.48 11.06
N ALA A 11 16.65 -15.93 10.57
CA ALA A 11 16.72 -16.90 9.46
C ALA A 11 15.97 -18.22 9.76
N ALA A 12 15.67 -18.49 11.03
CA ALA A 12 14.86 -19.63 11.49
C ALA A 12 13.35 -19.34 11.54
N GLY A 13 12.89 -18.17 11.09
CA GLY A 13 11.48 -17.79 11.03
C GLY A 13 10.86 -17.40 12.38
N VAL A 14 11.64 -17.30 13.46
CA VAL A 14 11.11 -16.93 14.79
C VAL A 14 10.87 -15.42 14.83
N PRO A 15 9.61 -14.96 15.01
CA PRO A 15 9.30 -13.56 15.20
C PRO A 15 9.84 -13.07 16.53
N THR A 16 10.60 -11.98 16.50
CA THR A 16 11.15 -11.33 17.67
C THR A 16 10.70 -9.88 17.65
N LEU A 17 10.10 -9.39 18.75
CA LEU A 17 9.82 -7.97 18.91
C LEU A 17 10.94 -7.33 19.73
N LEU A 18 11.62 -6.37 19.12
CA LEU A 18 12.63 -5.53 19.74
C LEU A 18 11.96 -4.24 20.20
N HIS A 19 11.95 -4.02 21.51
CA HIS A 19 11.46 -2.80 22.13
C HIS A 19 12.63 -1.86 22.46
N VAL A 20 12.56 -0.63 21.97
CA VAL A 20 13.49 0.44 22.33
C VAL A 20 12.90 1.23 23.48
N SER A 21 13.51 1.08 24.66
CA SER A 21 13.20 1.96 25.78
C SER A 21 13.90 3.31 25.58
N PRO A 22 13.19 4.45 25.63
CA PRO A 22 13.79 5.78 25.48
C PRO A 22 14.51 6.23 26.77
N THR A 23 15.14 5.30 27.48
CA THR A 23 16.05 5.56 28.59
C THR A 23 17.46 5.78 28.05
N LEU A 24 18.28 6.57 28.73
CA LEU A 24 19.72 6.63 28.46
C LEU A 24 20.45 5.73 29.47
N PRO A 25 21.29 4.78 29.03
CA PRO A 25 21.56 4.42 27.64
C PRO A 25 20.36 3.72 26.97
N VAL A 26 20.23 3.92 25.66
CA VAL A 26 19.21 3.22 24.86
C VAL A 26 19.44 1.73 24.99
N SER A 27 18.45 1.00 25.50
CA SER A 27 18.52 -0.44 25.67
C SER A 27 17.43 -1.13 24.84
N TRP A 28 17.80 -2.30 24.32
CA TRP A 28 16.89 -3.17 23.58
C TRP A 28 16.36 -4.24 24.52
N GLN A 29 15.05 -4.39 24.56
CA GLN A 29 14.42 -5.48 25.27
C GLN A 29 13.76 -6.42 24.26
N LEU A 30 14.04 -7.71 24.42
CA LEU A 30 13.30 -8.76 23.74
C LEU A 30 11.94 -8.86 24.40
N VAL A 31 10.88 -8.76 23.60
CA VAL A 31 9.51 -8.94 24.06
C VAL A 31 8.99 -10.25 23.49
N ASP A 32 8.46 -11.10 24.37
CA ASP A 32 7.80 -12.34 23.96
C ASP A 32 6.61 -12.03 23.06
N VAL A 33 6.63 -12.60 21.86
CA VAL A 33 5.58 -12.41 20.87
C VAL A 33 4.53 -13.49 21.05
N LYS A 34 3.29 -13.08 21.31
CA LYS A 34 2.15 -14.00 21.36
C LYS A 34 1.75 -14.39 19.93
N ILE A 35 1.88 -15.66 19.58
CA ILE A 35 1.48 -16.16 18.26
C ILE A 35 0.19 -16.96 18.45
N SER A 36 -0.89 -16.58 17.76
CA SER A 36 -2.13 -17.38 17.75
C SER A 36 -1.87 -18.77 17.18
N PRO A 37 -2.56 -19.84 17.62
CA PRO A 37 -2.36 -21.20 17.11
C PRO A 37 -2.43 -21.31 15.59
N GLU A 38 -3.35 -20.57 14.96
CA GLU A 38 -3.55 -20.55 13.52
C GLU A 38 -2.36 -19.91 12.79
N ALA A 39 -1.86 -18.78 13.31
CA ALA A 39 -0.65 -18.15 12.80
C ALA A 39 0.59 -19.04 13.00
N ALA A 40 0.69 -19.74 14.12
CA ALA A 40 1.80 -20.67 14.37
C ALA A 40 1.78 -21.84 13.37
N SER A 41 0.59 -22.37 13.08
CA SER A 41 0.41 -23.41 12.06
C SER A 41 0.83 -22.93 10.67
N ALA A 42 0.37 -21.75 10.25
CA ALA A 42 0.74 -21.17 8.94
C ALA A 42 2.26 -20.91 8.83
N LEU A 43 2.87 -20.37 9.89
CA LEU A 43 4.32 -20.12 9.92
C LEU A 43 5.14 -21.42 9.91
N GLY A 44 4.67 -22.48 10.57
CA GLY A 44 5.36 -23.77 10.61
C GLY A 44 5.45 -24.48 9.25
N ASN A 45 4.49 -24.21 8.35
CA ASN A 45 4.45 -24.78 7.00
C ASN A 45 4.96 -23.80 5.91
N ALA A 46 5.39 -22.60 6.31
CA ALA A 46 5.78 -21.55 5.39
C ALA A 46 7.06 -21.91 4.62
N THR A 47 6.96 -21.89 3.30
CA THR A 47 8.13 -21.95 2.39
C THR A 47 8.71 -20.58 2.10
N SER A 48 7.89 -19.52 2.16
CA SER A 48 8.34 -18.14 2.11
C SER A 48 7.33 -17.20 2.78
N ILE A 49 7.80 -16.02 3.18
CA ILE A 49 6.98 -14.98 3.78
C ILE A 49 7.33 -13.65 3.12
N ALA A 50 6.33 -13.00 2.55
CA ALA A 50 6.45 -11.64 2.03
C ALA A 50 5.89 -10.64 3.05
N TRP A 51 6.65 -9.58 3.28
CA TRP A 51 6.35 -8.57 4.29
C TRP A 51 5.85 -7.28 3.66
N GLY A 52 5.01 -6.60 4.41
CA GLY A 52 4.53 -5.27 4.07
C GLY A 52 3.89 -4.60 5.26
N TYR A 53 3.12 -3.55 4.98
CA TYR A 53 2.56 -2.70 6.02
C TYR A 53 1.10 -2.36 5.70
N ASP A 54 0.32 -2.18 6.76
CA ASP A 54 -0.97 -1.53 6.66
C ASP A 54 -0.82 0.00 6.67
N THR A 55 -1.89 0.70 6.30
CA THR A 55 -1.93 2.18 6.29
C THR A 55 -1.79 2.83 7.66
N ASN A 56 -1.88 2.06 8.76
CA ASN A 56 -1.63 2.50 10.12
C ASN A 56 -0.17 2.25 10.56
N GLY A 57 0.63 1.57 9.74
CA GLY A 57 2.03 1.22 10.01
C GLY A 57 2.22 -0.13 10.71
N TYR A 58 1.18 -0.94 10.85
CA TYR A 58 1.31 -2.31 11.35
C TYR A 58 1.86 -3.22 10.27
N ALA A 59 2.74 -4.15 10.65
CA ALA A 59 3.29 -5.10 9.70
C ALA A 59 2.23 -6.16 9.33
N VAL A 60 2.18 -6.48 8.04
CA VAL A 60 1.30 -7.51 7.46
C VAL A 60 2.16 -8.47 6.68
N ALA A 61 1.86 -9.76 6.78
CA ALA A 61 2.61 -10.82 6.13
C ALA A 61 1.72 -11.64 5.21
N ALA A 62 2.23 -11.98 4.04
CA ALA A 62 1.67 -12.98 3.15
C ALA A 62 2.51 -14.25 3.24
N VAL A 63 1.88 -15.35 3.67
CA VAL A 63 2.56 -16.63 3.90
C VAL A 63 2.32 -17.55 2.72
N THR A 64 3.41 -18.11 2.19
CA THR A 64 3.40 -19.00 1.04
C THR A 64 3.75 -20.42 1.46
N GLU A 65 2.85 -21.35 1.17
CA GLU A 65 2.98 -22.77 1.42
C GLU A 65 3.00 -23.51 0.09
N THR A 66 3.96 -24.40 -0.12
CA THR A 66 4.05 -25.22 -1.37
C THR A 66 4.01 -24.40 -2.67
N GLY A 67 4.51 -23.16 -2.64
CA GLY A 67 4.52 -22.26 -3.81
C GLY A 67 3.25 -21.43 -4.02
N HIS A 68 2.26 -21.51 -3.12
CA HIS A 68 1.04 -20.71 -3.18
C HIS A 68 0.86 -19.87 -1.91
N THR A 69 0.51 -18.59 -2.05
CA THR A 69 0.17 -17.77 -0.88
C THR A 69 -1.22 -18.16 -0.37
N THR A 70 -1.29 -18.62 0.88
CA THR A 70 -2.49 -19.23 1.49
C THR A 70 -3.00 -18.47 2.71
N HIS A 71 -2.16 -17.66 3.36
CA HIS A 71 -2.55 -16.97 4.59
C HIS A 71 -2.05 -15.52 4.61
N ILE A 72 -2.84 -14.65 5.26
CA ILE A 72 -2.44 -13.30 5.61
C ILE A 72 -2.35 -13.19 7.13
N LEU A 73 -1.24 -12.71 7.65
CA LEU A 73 -1.02 -12.47 9.07
C LEU A 73 -0.92 -10.98 9.37
N ARG A 74 -1.30 -10.57 10.57
CA ARG A 74 -1.06 -9.23 11.12
C ARG A 74 -0.21 -9.30 12.35
N LEU A 75 0.76 -8.39 12.40
CA LEU A 75 1.64 -8.18 13.53
C LEU A 75 1.20 -6.91 14.22
N ASP A 76 0.66 -7.06 15.42
CA ASP A 76 0.29 -5.95 16.26
C ASP A 76 1.43 -5.65 17.25
N PRO A 77 2.23 -4.59 17.03
CA PRO A 77 3.29 -4.22 17.93
C PRO A 77 2.76 -3.72 19.27
N SER A 78 1.51 -3.23 19.34
CA SER A 78 0.91 -2.74 20.58
C SER A 78 0.59 -3.88 21.54
N ALA A 79 0.08 -4.99 20.98
CA ALA A 79 -0.23 -6.21 21.71
C ALA A 79 0.93 -7.23 21.76
N ALA A 80 2.05 -6.94 21.10
CA ALA A 80 3.16 -7.86 20.87
C ALA A 80 2.67 -9.22 20.37
N SER A 81 1.82 -9.21 19.34
CA SER A 81 1.14 -10.43 18.87
C SER A 81 1.14 -10.60 17.36
N ILE A 82 1.18 -11.85 16.92
CA ILE A 82 0.94 -12.27 15.53
C ILE A 82 -0.36 -13.05 15.48
N THR A 83 -1.25 -12.60 14.61
CA THR A 83 -2.59 -13.19 14.45
C THR A 83 -2.85 -13.50 12.98
N LEU A 84 -3.61 -14.56 12.73
CA LEU A 84 -4.16 -14.82 11.40
C LEU A 84 -5.22 -13.75 11.08
N LEU A 85 -5.04 -12.99 10.00
CA LEU A 85 -6.08 -12.11 9.48
C LEU A 85 -7.10 -12.90 8.66
N CYS A 86 -6.63 -13.70 7.72
CA CYS A 86 -7.49 -14.56 6.91
C CYS A 86 -6.72 -15.72 6.29
N HIS A 87 -7.45 -16.81 6.06
CA HIS A 87 -7.07 -17.89 5.16
C HIS A 87 -7.61 -17.58 3.76
N LEU A 88 -6.89 -17.96 2.70
CA LEU A 88 -7.27 -17.75 1.30
C LEU A 88 -7.84 -19.05 0.72
N PRO A 89 -9.17 -19.20 0.57
CA PRO A 89 -9.78 -20.40 -0.02
C PRO A 89 -9.32 -20.66 -1.46
N SER A 90 -8.98 -19.58 -2.17
CA SER A 90 -8.37 -19.61 -3.50
C SER A 90 -6.97 -19.01 -3.39
N PRO A 91 -5.92 -19.85 -3.30
CA PRO A 91 -4.56 -19.38 -3.09
C PRO A 91 -4.07 -18.47 -4.22
N VAL A 92 -3.19 -17.53 -3.89
CA VAL A 92 -2.52 -16.71 -4.91
C VAL A 92 -1.36 -17.50 -5.50
N THR A 93 -1.32 -17.57 -6.82
CA THR A 93 -0.44 -18.47 -7.57
C THR A 93 0.84 -17.80 -8.07
N HIS A 94 0.88 -16.47 -8.17
CA HIS A 94 2.09 -15.75 -8.50
C HIS A 94 3.00 -15.56 -7.28
N THR A 95 4.29 -15.32 -7.52
CA THR A 95 5.25 -15.02 -6.45
C THR A 95 4.93 -13.67 -5.82
N VAL A 96 4.51 -13.67 -4.56
CA VAL A 96 4.26 -12.45 -3.80
C VAL A 96 5.58 -11.92 -3.25
N ALA A 97 5.88 -10.65 -3.53
CA ALA A 97 7.06 -9.95 -3.04
C ALA A 97 6.72 -8.69 -2.25
N ARG A 98 5.52 -8.12 -2.44
CA ARG A 98 5.06 -6.93 -1.73
C ARG A 98 3.64 -7.13 -1.23
N VAL A 99 3.39 -6.58 -0.05
CA VAL A 99 2.10 -6.60 0.62
C VAL A 99 1.74 -5.18 1.02
N THR A 100 0.55 -4.72 0.67
CA THR A 100 0.01 -3.46 1.22
C THR A 100 -1.40 -3.70 1.73
N CYS A 101 -1.72 -3.15 2.90
CA CYS A 101 -3.00 -3.42 3.57
C CYS A 101 -3.72 -2.11 3.94
N CYS A 102 -5.02 -2.05 3.71
CA CYS A 102 -5.86 -0.98 4.23
C CYS A 102 -7.20 -1.55 4.65
N ASP A 103 -7.53 -1.37 5.92
CA ASP A 103 -8.73 -1.90 6.55
C ASP A 103 -8.91 -3.41 6.28
N LYS A 104 -9.87 -3.75 5.43
CA LYS A 104 -10.28 -5.11 5.12
C LYS A 104 -9.77 -5.61 3.76
N ARG A 105 -8.83 -4.87 3.18
CA ARG A 105 -8.31 -5.11 1.84
C ARG A 105 -6.79 -5.19 1.84
N VAL A 106 -6.25 -6.21 1.18
CA VAL A 106 -4.82 -6.43 1.01
C VAL A 106 -4.49 -6.53 -0.47
N LEU A 107 -3.44 -5.86 -0.91
CA LEU A 107 -2.86 -6.06 -2.24
C LEU A 107 -1.61 -6.92 -2.10
N LEU A 108 -1.52 -7.94 -2.95
CA LEU A 108 -0.39 -8.85 -3.06
C LEU A 108 0.19 -8.72 -4.46
N SER A 109 1.41 -8.19 -4.57
CA SER A 109 2.08 -8.02 -5.86
C SER A 109 3.38 -8.80 -5.96
N ASN A 110 3.72 -9.17 -7.19
CA ASN A 110 5.07 -9.62 -7.51
C ASN A 110 6.08 -8.44 -7.48
N VAL A 111 7.36 -8.73 -7.74
CA VAL A 111 8.46 -7.74 -7.68
C VAL A 111 8.28 -6.62 -8.70
N SER A 112 7.80 -6.96 -9.91
CA SER A 112 7.58 -6.00 -10.99
C SER A 112 6.30 -5.17 -10.82
N GLY A 113 5.37 -5.62 -9.97
CA GLY A 113 4.02 -5.07 -9.85
C GLY A 113 3.10 -5.43 -11.02
N SER A 114 3.52 -6.32 -11.93
CA SER A 114 2.72 -6.68 -13.10
C SER A 114 1.56 -7.61 -12.77
N GLU A 115 1.66 -8.37 -11.68
CA GLU A 115 0.61 -9.25 -11.18
C GLU A 115 0.24 -8.77 -9.78
N VAL A 116 -1.03 -8.38 -9.62
CA VAL A 116 -1.55 -7.87 -8.36
C VAL A 116 -2.87 -8.54 -8.05
N THR A 117 -2.96 -9.17 -6.88
CA THR A 117 -4.20 -9.73 -6.36
C THR A 117 -4.69 -8.90 -5.20
N VAL A 118 -5.97 -8.53 -5.26
CA VAL A 118 -6.74 -7.96 -4.16
C VAL A 118 -7.31 -9.09 -3.32
N VAL A 119 -7.16 -8.99 -2.01
CA VAL A 119 -7.69 -9.93 -1.03
C VAL A 119 -8.62 -9.20 -0.08
N SER A 120 -9.81 -9.76 0.16
CA SER A 120 -10.69 -9.35 1.25
C SER A 120 -10.31 -10.11 2.52
N THR A 121 -9.93 -9.41 3.60
CA THR A 121 -9.59 -10.09 4.86
C THR A 121 -10.80 -10.57 5.65
N ASP A 122 -12.01 -10.08 5.35
CA ASP A 122 -13.24 -10.58 5.97
C ASP A 122 -13.61 -11.98 5.47
N THR A 123 -13.35 -12.26 4.19
CA THR A 123 -13.85 -13.46 3.51
C THR A 123 -12.73 -14.37 2.99
N GLY A 124 -11.51 -13.86 2.90
CA GLY A 124 -10.39 -14.52 2.23
C GLY A 124 -10.51 -14.52 0.70
N SER A 125 -11.53 -13.89 0.11
CA SER A 125 -11.74 -13.90 -1.34
C SER A 125 -10.62 -13.17 -2.06
N THR A 126 -10.20 -13.71 -3.21
CA THR A 126 -9.15 -13.13 -4.05
C THR A 126 -9.72 -12.65 -5.38
N GLN A 127 -9.17 -11.55 -5.90
CA GLN A 127 -9.53 -10.99 -7.21
C GLN A 127 -8.30 -10.37 -7.86
N GLU A 128 -8.16 -10.47 -9.18
CA GLU A 128 -7.14 -9.73 -9.91
C GLU A 128 -7.40 -8.20 -9.84
N CYS A 129 -6.35 -7.42 -9.61
CA CYS A 129 -6.44 -5.97 -9.60
C CYS A 129 -6.54 -5.43 -11.03
N SER A 130 -7.54 -4.59 -11.29
CA SER A 130 -7.70 -3.89 -12.57
C SER A 130 -6.71 -2.74 -12.79
N VAL A 131 -6.04 -2.28 -11.73
CA VAL A 131 -5.15 -1.11 -11.76
C VAL A 131 -3.76 -1.51 -12.26
N LYS A 132 -3.38 -1.00 -13.43
CA LYS A 132 -2.06 -1.25 -14.03
C LYS A 132 -0.98 -0.32 -13.46
N GLY A 133 0.23 -0.85 -13.30
CA GLY A 133 1.44 -0.13 -12.91
C GLY A 133 2.49 -1.07 -12.30
N THR A 134 3.50 -0.52 -11.63
CA THR A 134 4.67 -1.28 -11.14
C THR A 134 4.82 -1.29 -9.62
N ILE A 135 4.19 -0.35 -8.92
CA ILE A 135 4.16 -0.31 -7.45
C ILE A 135 2.78 0.12 -6.98
N HIS A 136 2.12 -0.69 -6.16
CA HIS A 136 0.76 -0.44 -5.69
C HIS A 136 0.72 -0.29 -4.17
N SER A 137 0.13 0.82 -3.72
CA SER A 137 -0.12 1.11 -2.31
C SER A 137 -1.60 1.31 -2.09
N ILE A 138 -2.24 0.42 -1.34
CA ILE A 138 -3.65 0.57 -1.01
C ILE A 138 -3.87 1.67 0.04
N CYS A 139 -4.99 2.37 -0.07
CA CYS A 139 -5.41 3.43 0.83
C CYS A 139 -6.94 3.40 1.03
N PRO A 140 -7.50 4.13 2.01
CA PRO A 140 -8.94 4.12 2.25
C PRO A 140 -9.80 4.62 1.08
N VAL A 141 -9.20 5.34 0.13
CA VAL A 141 -9.93 5.87 -1.04
C VAL A 141 -9.76 5.01 -2.30
N GLY A 142 -8.85 4.04 -2.30
CA GLY A 142 -8.54 3.21 -3.46
C GLY A 142 -7.08 2.79 -3.49
N THR A 143 -6.47 2.80 -4.67
CA THR A 143 -5.11 2.30 -4.89
C THR A 143 -4.24 3.40 -5.47
N VAL A 144 -3.15 3.73 -4.80
CA VAL A 144 -2.08 4.57 -5.34
C VAL A 144 -1.16 3.68 -6.15
N VAL A 145 -0.84 4.09 -7.37
CA VAL A 145 0.01 3.30 -8.26
C VAL A 145 1.12 4.15 -8.86
N HIS A 146 2.32 3.62 -8.85
CA HIS A 146 3.46 4.16 -9.58
C HIS A 146 3.58 3.43 -10.91
N ASP A 147 3.69 4.18 -12.00
CA ASP A 147 3.88 3.66 -13.36
C ASP A 147 4.97 4.47 -14.08
N GLY A 148 6.14 3.85 -14.27
CA GLY A 148 7.32 4.53 -14.78
C GLY A 148 7.82 5.63 -13.84
N ASN A 149 7.58 6.90 -14.17
CA ASN A 149 7.86 8.06 -13.32
C ASN A 149 6.58 8.77 -12.86
N ASN A 150 5.42 8.22 -13.21
CA ASN A 150 4.14 8.84 -12.92
C ASN A 150 3.54 8.20 -11.68
N LEU A 151 3.02 9.05 -10.79
CA LEU A 151 2.24 8.64 -9.64
C LEU A 151 0.78 8.88 -9.94
N HIS A 152 -0.02 7.84 -9.80
CA HIS A 152 -1.45 7.87 -10.02
C HIS A 152 -2.23 7.42 -8.78
N VAL A 153 -3.49 7.84 -8.70
CA VAL A 153 -4.45 7.38 -7.71
C VAL A 153 -5.66 6.84 -8.46
N SER A 154 -5.93 5.55 -8.29
CA SER A 154 -7.18 4.91 -8.71
C SER A 154 -8.17 4.93 -7.57
N VAL A 155 -9.26 5.70 -7.73
CA VAL A 155 -10.29 5.82 -6.70
C VAL A 155 -11.21 4.61 -6.77
N ARG A 156 -11.27 3.85 -5.66
CA ARG A 156 -12.03 2.60 -5.52
C ARG A 156 -11.82 1.62 -6.70
N ASP A 157 -10.58 1.56 -7.19
CA ASP A 157 -10.11 0.72 -8.30
C ASP A 157 -10.82 0.96 -9.65
N GLY A 158 -11.44 2.13 -9.78
CA GLY A 158 -12.06 2.64 -11.00
C GLY A 158 -11.22 3.76 -11.62
N THR A 159 -11.74 4.99 -11.56
CA THR A 159 -11.12 6.19 -12.15
C THR A 159 -9.68 6.38 -11.68
N CYS A 160 -8.74 6.38 -12.63
CA CYS A 160 -7.31 6.57 -12.37
C CYS A 160 -6.88 7.99 -12.76
N VAL A 161 -6.19 8.68 -11.86
CA VAL A 161 -5.78 10.07 -11.99
C VAL A 161 -4.28 10.19 -11.78
N CYS A 162 -3.56 10.86 -12.68
CA CYS A 162 -2.14 11.22 -12.45
C CYS A 162 -2.03 12.38 -11.45
N VAL A 163 -1.34 12.15 -10.34
CA VAL A 163 -1.05 13.14 -9.28
C VAL A 163 0.29 13.83 -9.51
N CYS A 164 1.31 13.10 -9.94
CA CYS A 164 2.63 13.66 -10.20
C CYS A 164 3.31 12.94 -11.37
N PRO A 165 3.62 13.61 -12.48
CA PRO A 165 4.25 12.97 -13.64
C PRO A 165 5.79 12.83 -13.55
N SER A 166 6.34 12.88 -12.33
CA SER A 166 7.78 12.78 -12.08
C SER A 166 8.09 12.38 -10.63
N ALA A 167 7.27 11.50 -10.06
CA ALA A 167 7.50 10.94 -8.75
C ALA A 167 8.60 9.89 -8.83
N MET A 168 9.60 10.02 -7.96
CA MET A 168 10.66 9.02 -7.78
C MET A 168 10.22 7.93 -6.80
N ASP A 169 9.48 8.31 -5.76
CA ASP A 169 8.99 7.40 -4.73
C ASP A 169 7.73 7.98 -4.06
N HIS A 170 6.96 7.14 -3.38
CA HIS A 170 5.76 7.52 -2.67
C HIS A 170 5.52 6.67 -1.42
N CYS A 171 4.75 7.21 -0.49
CA CYS A 171 4.18 6.44 0.60
C CYS A 171 2.77 6.92 0.92
N VAL A 172 1.97 6.00 1.45
CA VAL A 172 0.59 6.26 1.87
C VAL A 172 0.49 6.02 3.36
N ARG A 173 -0.11 6.97 4.09
CA ARG A 173 -0.46 6.81 5.50
C ARG A 173 -1.87 7.33 5.74
N GLY A 174 -2.79 6.44 6.12
CA GLY A 174 -4.22 6.76 6.13
C GLY A 174 -4.67 7.31 4.76
N THR A 175 -5.23 8.52 4.74
CA THR A 175 -5.59 9.23 3.48
C THR A 175 -4.50 10.15 2.96
N SER A 176 -3.35 10.27 3.64
CA SER A 176 -2.27 11.15 3.20
C SER A 176 -1.35 10.42 2.22
N LEU A 177 -1.20 10.98 1.02
CA LEU A 177 -0.21 10.58 0.04
C LEU A 177 0.99 11.52 0.14
N LEU A 178 2.18 10.96 0.36
CA LEU A 178 3.43 11.69 0.27
C LEU A 178 4.24 11.15 -0.91
N TRP A 179 4.91 12.03 -1.63
CA TRP A 179 5.80 11.62 -2.71
C TRP A 179 7.00 12.53 -2.81
N VAL A 180 8.07 11.95 -3.35
CA VAL A 180 9.30 12.66 -3.64
C VAL A 180 9.39 12.83 -5.15
N SER A 181 9.55 14.06 -5.61
CA SER A 181 9.77 14.38 -7.03
C SER A 181 11.08 15.12 -7.22
N ARG A 182 11.61 15.10 -8.44
CA ARG A 182 12.77 15.89 -8.84
C ARG A 182 12.34 16.94 -9.84
N ASP A 183 12.77 18.18 -9.64
CA ASP A 183 12.43 19.27 -10.56
C ASP A 183 12.99 18.99 -11.97
N ARG A 184 12.32 19.55 -13.00
CA ARG A 184 12.76 19.49 -14.41
C ARG A 184 14.09 20.26 -14.54
N GLY A 185 15.19 19.55 -14.39
CA GLY A 185 16.55 20.11 -14.31
C GLY A 185 17.44 19.38 -13.30
N GLY A 186 16.86 18.48 -12.48
CA GLY A 186 17.61 17.56 -11.63
C GLY A 186 18.18 18.17 -10.34
N ALA A 187 18.18 19.50 -10.22
CA ALA A 187 18.88 20.22 -9.16
C ALA A 187 18.19 20.19 -7.79
N LYS A 188 16.89 19.93 -7.73
CA LYS A 188 16.11 19.99 -6.49
C LYS A 188 15.19 18.79 -6.35
N THR A 189 15.19 18.22 -5.15
CA THR A 189 14.26 17.18 -4.72
C THR A 189 13.20 17.83 -3.84
N THR A 190 11.94 17.55 -4.12
CA THR A 190 10.78 18.10 -3.41
C THR A 190 10.01 16.96 -2.75
N LEU A 191 9.70 17.13 -1.46
CA LEU A 191 8.74 16.28 -0.75
C LEU A 191 7.38 17.00 -0.80
N SER A 192 6.41 16.34 -1.39
CA SER A 192 5.04 16.85 -1.52
C SER A 192 4.07 15.96 -0.75
N SER A 193 2.94 16.52 -0.35
CA SER A 193 1.89 15.81 0.37
C SER A 193 0.51 16.23 -0.14
N LEU A 194 -0.40 15.27 -0.26
CA LEU A 194 -1.79 15.48 -0.66
C LEU A 194 -2.70 14.69 0.27
N ASP A 195 -3.76 15.33 0.79
CA ASP A 195 -4.83 14.59 1.45
C ASP A 195 -5.81 14.05 0.40
N LEU A 196 -5.96 12.73 0.38
CA LEU A 196 -6.87 12.03 -0.52
C LEU A 196 -8.29 11.93 0.04
N SER A 197 -8.54 12.36 1.28
CA SER A 197 -9.87 12.25 1.92
C SER A 197 -11.04 12.78 1.08
N PRO A 198 -10.90 13.87 0.27
CA PRO A 198 -12.02 14.36 -0.54
C PRO A 198 -12.41 13.39 -1.67
N LEU A 199 -11.52 12.46 -2.06
CA LEU A 199 -11.81 11.45 -3.08
C LEU A 199 -12.79 10.37 -2.59
N ARG A 200 -13.07 10.29 -1.28
CA ARG A 200 -14.05 9.36 -0.73
C ARG A 200 -15.45 9.58 -1.30
N SER A 201 -15.80 10.82 -1.60
CA SER A 201 -17.11 11.22 -2.13
C SER A 201 -17.18 11.21 -3.66
N THR A 202 -16.09 10.92 -4.36
CA THR A 202 -16.08 10.95 -5.83
C THR A 202 -16.98 9.85 -6.38
N PRO A 203 -17.94 10.17 -7.27
CA PRO A 203 -18.76 9.17 -7.95
C PRO A 203 -17.88 8.23 -8.77
N GLN A 204 -18.18 6.93 -8.72
CA GLN A 204 -17.53 5.98 -9.60
C GLN A 204 -18.04 6.20 -11.02
N LEU A 205 -17.15 6.62 -11.92
CA LEU A 205 -17.39 6.44 -13.34
C LEU A 205 -17.09 4.97 -13.65
N ALA A 206 -18.08 4.25 -14.19
CA ALA A 206 -17.81 2.94 -14.76
C ALA A 206 -16.67 3.11 -15.76
N LEU A 207 -15.55 2.41 -15.53
CA LEU A 207 -14.48 2.33 -16.50
C LEU A 207 -15.11 1.81 -17.79
N GLY A 208 -15.25 2.68 -18.79
CA GLY A 208 -15.41 2.21 -20.15
C GLY A 208 -14.26 1.25 -20.41
N SER A 209 -14.56 0.05 -20.88
CA SER A 209 -13.55 -0.91 -21.30
C SER A 209 -12.50 -0.17 -22.13
N ASP A 210 -11.26 -0.23 -21.67
CA ASP A 210 -10.05 0.31 -22.30
C ASP A 210 -9.60 1.73 -21.90
N ALA A 211 -8.28 1.74 -21.63
CA ALA A 211 -7.37 2.88 -21.53
C ALA A 211 -7.37 3.67 -20.21
N VAL A 212 -6.31 3.46 -19.42
CA VAL A 212 -5.58 4.59 -18.84
C VAL A 212 -5.28 5.53 -20.02
N PRO A 213 -5.80 6.77 -20.04
CA PRO A 213 -5.56 7.66 -21.17
C PRO A 213 -4.06 7.93 -21.27
N SER A 214 -3.43 7.46 -22.35
CA SER A 214 -2.06 7.83 -22.72
C SER A 214 -2.03 9.27 -23.28
N ILE A 215 -2.64 10.22 -22.58
CA ILE A 215 -2.72 11.62 -23.01
C ILE A 215 -1.46 12.34 -22.52
N PRO A 216 -0.73 13.05 -23.39
CA PRO A 216 0.45 13.81 -23.00
C PRO A 216 0.05 14.99 -22.09
N LEU A 217 0.63 14.99 -20.90
CA LEU A 217 1.01 16.13 -20.06
C LEU A 217 0.33 17.48 -20.40
N PHE A 218 -0.78 17.78 -19.73
CA PHE A 218 -1.03 19.17 -19.38
C PHE A 218 -0.16 19.51 -18.15
N PRO A 219 0.67 20.56 -18.21
CA PRO A 219 1.40 21.03 -17.04
C PRO A 219 0.39 21.52 -15.99
N TRP A 220 0.31 20.79 -14.88
CA TRP A 220 -0.39 21.26 -13.69
C TRP A 220 0.43 22.39 -13.06
N VAL A 221 -0.17 23.57 -12.98
CA VAL A 221 0.37 24.67 -12.20
C VAL A 221 -0.04 24.46 -10.75
N CYS A 222 0.88 23.97 -9.92
CA CYS A 222 0.75 24.06 -8.47
C CYS A 222 1.21 25.46 -8.04
N GLU A 223 0.30 26.44 -8.12
CA GLU A 223 0.52 27.75 -7.50
C GLU A 223 0.19 27.63 -6.01
N ARG A 224 1.21 27.46 -5.18
CA ARG A 224 1.03 27.70 -3.74
C ARG A 224 1.16 29.19 -3.45
N GLU A 225 0.00 29.82 -3.26
CA GLU A 225 -0.39 30.44 -1.99
C GLU A 225 -1.94 30.38 -1.87
N GLY A 226 -2.46 29.60 -0.91
CA GLY A 226 -3.84 29.72 -0.42
C GLY A 226 -5.01 29.18 -1.25
N SER A 227 -4.81 28.42 -2.34
CA SER A 227 -5.93 27.92 -3.18
C SER A 227 -6.04 26.39 -3.22
N PRO A 228 -7.27 25.83 -3.37
CA PRO A 228 -7.51 24.39 -3.38
C PRO A 228 -6.93 23.73 -4.65
N ALA A 229 -6.34 22.55 -4.49
CA ALA A 229 -5.72 21.80 -5.58
C ALA A 229 -6.82 21.16 -6.46
N THR A 230 -6.98 21.59 -7.71
CA THR A 230 -7.98 21.01 -8.62
C THR A 230 -7.39 19.91 -9.48
N ILE A 231 -7.90 18.69 -9.30
CA ILE A 231 -7.62 17.51 -10.09
C ILE A 231 -8.59 17.44 -11.27
N ARG A 232 -8.11 17.64 -12.49
CA ARG A 232 -8.86 17.45 -13.75
C ARG A 232 -8.65 16.04 -14.34
N CYS A 233 -9.69 15.22 -14.33
CA CYS A 233 -9.71 13.92 -15.00
C CYS A 233 -10.30 14.06 -16.41
N PRO A 234 -9.51 13.89 -17.49
CA PRO A 234 -10.05 13.86 -18.85
C PRO A 234 -10.79 12.55 -19.11
N LEU A 235 -11.97 12.64 -19.73
CA LEU A 235 -12.82 11.54 -20.16
C LEU A 235 -13.00 11.60 -21.68
N SER A 236 -13.39 10.50 -22.31
CA SER A 236 -13.74 10.48 -23.74
C SER A 236 -14.88 11.46 -24.11
N SER A 237 -15.69 11.85 -23.13
CA SER A 237 -16.82 12.78 -23.28
C SER A 237 -16.58 14.19 -22.71
N GLY A 238 -15.41 14.49 -22.13
CA GLY A 238 -15.16 15.78 -21.49
C GLY A 238 -14.07 15.76 -20.42
N CYS A 239 -14.24 16.54 -19.36
CA CYS A 239 -13.32 16.60 -18.22
C CYS A 239 -14.11 16.73 -16.91
N ILE A 240 -13.62 16.11 -15.82
CA ILE A 240 -14.13 16.32 -14.47
C ILE A 240 -13.06 17.03 -13.65
N ASP A 241 -13.43 18.16 -13.07
CA ASP A 241 -12.59 18.90 -12.12
C ASP A 241 -12.99 18.54 -10.68
N ILE A 242 -12.05 18.01 -9.91
CA ILE A 242 -12.17 17.68 -8.49
C ILE A 242 -11.30 18.66 -7.72
N THR A 243 -11.91 19.69 -7.16
CA THR A 243 -11.22 20.67 -6.32
C THR A 243 -11.04 20.11 -4.91
N LEU A 244 -9.79 19.88 -4.52
CA LEU A 244 -9.35 19.46 -3.19
C LEU A 244 -9.04 20.71 -2.37
N GLY A 245 -9.95 21.08 -1.46
CA GLY A 245 -9.81 22.22 -0.54
C GLY A 245 -9.64 21.79 0.91
#